data_AF-A0A8C5YNU8-F1
#
_entry.id   AF-A0A8C5YNU8-F1
#
_cell.length_a   1.000
_cell.length_b   1.000
_cell.length_c   1.000
_cell.angle_alpha   90.00
_cell.angle_beta   90.00
_cell.angle_gamma   90.00
#
_symmetry.space_group_name_H-M   'P 1'
#
loop_
_entity.id
_entity.type
_entity.pdbx_description
1 polymer ?
#
loop_
_entity_poly.entity_id
_entity_poly.type
_entity_poly.pdbx_seq_one_letter_code
_entity_poly.pdbx_strand_id
1 'polypeptide(L)'
;MRLIGRSREQLKLLGDYLGLCRSGALKELSKRLNHRNYLLESPHKFSVADLQQIADGVCEGFLKALIEFASQHVYHCDLCTQRGFICQICHHQDIIFPFEFDTTIRYARHPQLCTAL
;
A
#
# COMPACT_ATOMS: atom_id res chain seq x y z
N MET A 1 -1.70 13.60 11.51
CA MET A 1 -1.66 13.91 10.05
C MET A 1 -0.57 13.15 9.29
N ARG A 2 0.72 13.27 9.63
CA ARG A 2 1.81 12.60 8.86
C ARG A 2 1.65 11.07 8.74
N LEU A 3 1.30 10.40 9.84
CA LEU A 3 1.08 8.94 9.86
C LEU A 3 -0.04 8.50 8.91
N ILE A 4 -1.17 9.21 8.94
CA ILE A 4 -2.33 8.93 8.08
C ILE A 4 -1.98 9.12 6.60
N GLY A 5 -1.22 10.16 6.27
CA GLY A 5 -0.70 10.37 4.91
C GLY A 5 0.17 9.19 4.45
N ARG A 6 1.09 8.74 5.31
CA ARG A 6 1.95 7.58 5.05
C ARG A 6 1.13 6.31 4.83
N SER A 7 0.19 5.98 5.73
CA SER A 7 -0.68 4.80 5.59
C SER A 7 -1.51 4.84 4.30
N ARG A 8 -2.00 6.01 3.89
CA ARG A 8 -2.76 6.16 2.64
C ARG A 8 -1.87 5.98 1.40
N GLU A 9 -0.63 6.46 1.44
CA GLU A 9 0.34 6.19 0.37
C GLU A 9 0.64 4.69 0.27
N GLN A 10 0.82 4.03 1.42
CA GLN A 10 1.03 2.59 1.48
C GLN A 10 -0.15 1.81 0.88
N LEU A 11 -1.37 2.17 1.28
CA LEU A 11 -2.60 1.58 0.76
C LEU A 11 -2.75 1.78 -0.75
N LYS A 12 -2.38 2.96 -1.27
CA LYS A 12 -2.40 3.23 -2.71
C LYS A 12 -1.47 2.28 -3.47
N LEU A 13 -0.23 2.11 -3.00
CA LEU A 13 0.74 1.21 -3.61
C LEU A 13 0.25 -0.25 -3.59
N LEU A 14 -0.30 -0.69 -2.46
CA LEU A 14 -0.92 -2.01 -2.36
C LEU A 14 -2.09 -2.17 -3.33
N GLY A 15 -2.92 -1.13 -3.48
CA GLY A 15 -3.98 -1.05 -4.48
C GLY A 15 -3.47 -1.27 -5.90
N ASP A 16 -2.34 -0.68 -6.28
CA ASP A 16 -1.72 -0.88 -7.60
C ASP A 16 -1.33 -2.37 -7.84
N TYR A 17 -0.79 -3.05 -6.82
CA TYR A 17 -0.49 -4.48 -6.91
C TYR A 17 -1.77 -5.31 -7.09
N LEU A 18 -2.80 -5.03 -6.30
CA LEU A 18 -4.06 -5.77 -6.39
C LEU A 18 -4.80 -5.52 -7.71
N GLY A 19 -4.71 -4.31 -8.27
CA GLY A 19 -5.34 -3.97 -9.54
C GLY A 19 -4.75 -4.68 -10.75
N LEU A 20 -3.49 -5.13 -10.64
CA LEU A 20 -2.84 -5.93 -11.67
C LEU A 20 -2.89 -7.44 -11.37
N CYS A 21 -3.42 -7.83 -10.22
CA CYS A 21 -3.60 -9.21 -9.81
C CYS A 21 -4.96 -9.75 -10.32
N ARG A 22 -5.00 -11.05 -10.66
CA ARG A 22 -6.20 -11.72 -11.17
C ARG A 22 -6.96 -12.53 -10.12
N SER A 23 -6.53 -12.47 -8.85
CA SER A 23 -7.11 -13.22 -7.72
C SER A 23 -8.49 -12.71 -7.28
N GLY A 24 -8.90 -11.53 -7.72
CA GLY A 24 -10.09 -10.83 -7.21
C GLY A 24 -9.87 -10.10 -5.88
N ALA A 25 -8.64 -10.06 -5.35
CA ALA A 25 -8.32 -9.37 -4.10
C ALA A 25 -8.67 -7.87 -4.12
N LEU A 26 -8.52 -7.19 -5.27
CA LEU A 26 -8.96 -5.80 -5.40
C LEU A 26 -10.46 -5.64 -5.16
N LYS A 27 -11.29 -6.57 -5.70
CA LYS A 27 -12.74 -6.53 -5.51
C LYS A 27 -13.11 -6.68 -4.04
N GLU A 28 -12.38 -7.52 -3.30
CA GLU A 28 -12.59 -7.71 -1.87
C GLU A 28 -12.11 -6.49 -1.06
N LEU A 29 -10.98 -5.88 -1.43
CA LEU A 29 -10.54 -4.62 -0.84
C LEU A 29 -11.56 -3.49 -1.09
N SER A 30 -12.10 -3.37 -2.31
CA SER A 30 -13.12 -2.38 -2.66
C SER A 30 -14.40 -2.49 -1.84
N LYS A 31 -14.82 -3.70 -1.45
CA LYS A 31 -15.96 -3.86 -0.52
C LYS A 31 -15.63 -3.28 0.85
N ARG A 32 -14.43 -3.55 1.37
CA ARG A 32 -13.96 -3.05 2.69
C ARG A 32 -13.79 -1.54 2.72
N LEU A 33 -13.49 -0.92 1.57
CA LEU A 33 -13.38 0.53 1.42
C LEU A 33 -14.71 1.26 1.59
N ASN A 34 -15.86 0.57 1.48
CA ASN A 34 -17.20 1.14 1.65
C ASN A 34 -17.41 2.44 0.85
N HIS A 35 -17.35 2.34 -0.48
CA HIS A 35 -17.45 3.46 -1.45
C HIS A 35 -16.29 4.47 -1.45
N ARG A 36 -15.22 4.25 -0.67
CA ARG A 36 -14.05 5.13 -0.64
C ARG A 36 -12.93 4.71 -1.60
N ASN A 37 -13.27 4.37 -2.85
CA ASN A 37 -12.29 3.93 -3.85
C ASN A 37 -11.25 5.01 -4.18
N TYR A 38 -11.56 6.29 -3.95
CA TYR A 38 -10.60 7.40 -4.11
C TYR A 38 -9.34 7.24 -3.24
N LEU A 39 -9.39 6.44 -2.17
CA LEU A 39 -8.23 6.07 -1.35
C LEU A 39 -7.17 5.30 -2.13
N LEU A 40 -7.58 4.54 -3.15
CA LEU A 40 -6.69 3.80 -4.05
C LEU A 40 -6.21 4.65 -5.23
N GLU A 41 -6.91 5.74 -5.56
CA GLU A 41 -6.52 6.63 -6.66
C GLU A 41 -5.47 7.66 -6.22
N SER A 42 -5.68 8.27 -5.05
CA SER A 42 -4.83 9.36 -4.59
C SER A 42 -4.78 9.43 -3.06
N PRO A 43 -3.58 9.37 -2.45
CA PRO A 43 -3.44 9.46 -1.00
C PRO A 43 -3.86 10.82 -0.44
N HIS A 44 -3.90 11.87 -1.28
CA HIS A 44 -4.21 13.25 -0.89
C HIS A 44 -5.69 13.64 -1.03
N LYS A 45 -6.55 12.78 -1.59
CA LYS A 45 -8.00 13.07 -1.73
C LYS A 45 -8.75 12.72 -0.45
N PHE A 46 -9.32 13.70 0.25
CA PHE A 46 -10.11 13.46 1.46
C PHE A 46 -11.58 13.79 1.24
N SER A 47 -12.45 12.98 1.86
CA SER A 47 -13.85 13.37 2.08
C SER A 47 -13.99 14.07 3.44
N VAL A 48 -15.12 14.79 3.63
CA VAL A 48 -15.46 15.37 4.94
C VAL A 48 -15.56 14.28 6.03
N ALA A 49 -16.09 13.10 5.66
CA ALA A 49 -16.18 11.96 6.57
C ALA A 49 -14.80 11.43 6.99
N ASP A 50 -13.79 11.49 6.12
CA ASP A 50 -12.42 11.13 6.51
C ASP A 50 -11.87 12.12 7.53
N LEU A 51 -12.07 13.42 7.32
CA LEU A 51 -11.59 14.45 8.25
C LEU A 51 -12.23 14.28 9.64
N GLN A 52 -13.52 13.93 9.69
CA GLN A 52 -14.21 13.60 10.93
C GLN A 52 -13.60 12.35 11.60
N GLN A 53 -13.41 11.25 10.85
CA GLN A 53 -12.79 10.03 11.38
C GLN A 53 -11.35 10.24 11.87
N ILE A 54 -10.63 11.18 11.26
CA ILE A 54 -9.29 11.59 11.71
C ILE A 54 -9.38 12.32 13.05
N ALA A 55 -10.34 13.25 13.19
CA ALA A 55 -10.56 13.96 14.45
C ALA A 55 -11.01 13.00 15.57
N ASP A 56 -11.82 12.00 15.24
CA ASP A 56 -12.32 10.99 16.18
C ASP A 56 -11.30 9.88 16.49
N GLY A 57 -10.14 9.88 15.83
CA GLY A 57 -9.07 8.88 16.06
C GLY A 57 -9.33 7.48 15.50
N VAL A 58 -10.45 7.26 14.79
CA VAL A 58 -10.82 5.93 14.25
C VAL A 58 -10.19 5.63 12.88
N CYS A 59 -9.69 6.66 12.19
CA CYS A 59 -9.13 6.52 10.83
C CYS A 59 -7.92 5.57 10.78
N GLU A 60 -7.07 5.57 11.81
CA GLU A 60 -5.84 4.77 11.83
C GLU A 60 -6.13 3.27 11.83
N GLY A 61 -7.07 2.82 12.67
CA GLY A 61 -7.47 1.41 12.73
C GLY A 61 -8.09 0.94 11.41
N PHE A 62 -8.90 1.79 10.77
CA PHE A 62 -9.47 1.50 9.46
C PHE A 62 -8.40 1.32 8.38
N LEU A 63 -7.44 2.24 8.27
CA LEU A 63 -6.36 2.13 7.29
C LEU A 63 -5.46 0.93 7.56
N LYS A 64 -5.13 0.67 8.83
CA LYS A 64 -4.30 -0.48 9.23
C LYS A 64 -4.92 -1.80 8.77
N ALA A 65 -6.22 -2.01 9.02
CA ALA A 65 -6.92 -3.23 8.61
C ALA A 65 -6.91 -3.45 7.08
N LEU A 66 -7.02 -2.37 6.29
CA LEU A 66 -6.95 -2.44 4.83
C LEU A 66 -5.53 -2.78 4.34
N ILE A 67 -4.52 -2.16 4.95
CA ILE A 67 -3.10 -2.40 4.64
C ILE A 67 -2.72 -3.83 4.99
N GLU A 68 -3.12 -4.33 6.16
CA GLU A 68 -2.86 -5.72 6.58
C GLU A 68 -3.47 -6.72 5.60
N PHE A 69 -4.73 -6.53 5.22
CA PHE A 69 -5.37 -7.39 4.21
C PHE A 69 -4.62 -7.40 2.89
N ALA A 70 -4.30 -6.21 2.36
CA ALA A 70 -3.70 -6.11 1.02
C ALA A 70 -2.23 -6.57 1.02
N SER A 71 -1.46 -6.28 2.07
CA SER A 71 -0.08 -6.74 2.22
C SER A 71 0.00 -8.25 2.39
N GLN A 72 -0.86 -8.85 3.22
CA GLN A 72 -0.97 -10.31 3.33
C GLN A 72 -1.23 -10.96 1.99
N HIS A 73 -2.10 -10.38 1.15
CA HIS A 73 -2.31 -10.88 -0.20
C HIS A 73 -1.04 -10.79 -1.05
N VAL A 74 -0.34 -9.65 -1.04
CA VAL A 74 0.87 -9.47 -1.85
C VAL A 74 1.95 -10.49 -1.46
N TYR A 75 2.20 -10.69 -0.17
CA TYR A 75 3.22 -11.63 0.31
C TYR A 75 2.89 -13.10 0.04
N HIS A 76 1.62 -13.46 -0.11
CA HIS A 76 1.18 -14.85 -0.31
C HIS A 76 0.61 -15.11 -1.71
N CYS A 77 0.80 -14.19 -2.65
CA CYS A 77 0.35 -14.34 -4.02
C CYS A 77 1.55 -14.34 -4.97
N ASP A 78 1.74 -15.44 -5.71
CA ASP A 78 2.83 -15.59 -6.67
C ASP A 78 2.83 -14.46 -7.72
N LEU A 79 1.65 -14.06 -8.21
CA LEU A 79 1.51 -13.00 -9.22
C LEU A 79 1.94 -11.62 -8.69
N CYS A 80 1.70 -11.35 -7.41
CA CYS A 80 2.11 -10.10 -6.78
C CYS A 80 3.59 -10.13 -6.40
N THR A 81 4.06 -11.27 -5.88
CA THR A 81 5.44 -11.48 -5.45
C THR A 81 6.43 -11.36 -6.63
N GLN A 82 6.07 -11.86 -7.81
CA GLN A 82 6.86 -11.69 -9.04
C GLN A 82 7.03 -10.23 -9.50
N ARG A 83 6.26 -9.29 -8.93
CA ARG A 83 6.36 -7.85 -9.20
C ARG A 83 7.08 -7.09 -8.09
N GLY A 84 7.61 -7.80 -7.09
CA GLY A 84 8.54 -7.21 -6.14
C GLY A 84 9.91 -6.99 -6.79
N PHE A 85 10.80 -6.35 -6.06
CA PHE A 85 12.14 -6.00 -6.52
C PHE A 85 13.19 -6.79 -5.75
N ILE A 86 14.38 -6.93 -6.31
CA ILE A 86 15.56 -7.40 -5.58
C ILE A 86 16.45 -6.19 -5.36
N CYS A 87 17.01 -6.03 -4.16
CA CYS A 87 17.90 -4.93 -3.89
C CYS A 87 19.19 -5.05 -4.73
N GLN A 88 19.48 -4.02 -5.55
CA GLN A 88 20.62 -4.02 -6.45
C GLN A 88 21.97 -3.73 -5.77
N ILE A 89 21.97 -3.37 -4.49
CA ILE A 89 23.20 -3.03 -3.74
C ILE A 89 23.66 -4.24 -2.91
N CYS A 90 22.79 -4.76 -2.04
CA CYS A 90 23.14 -5.88 -1.18
C CYS A 90 23.03 -7.24 -1.89
N HIS A 91 22.35 -7.31 -3.04
CA HIS A 91 22.09 -8.54 -3.79
C HIS A 91 21.52 -9.69 -2.95
N HIS A 92 20.89 -9.36 -1.81
CA HIS A 92 20.19 -10.33 -1.00
C HIS A 92 18.97 -10.80 -1.79
N GLN A 93 18.65 -12.10 -1.73
CA GLN A 93 17.55 -12.69 -2.51
C GLN A 93 16.16 -12.33 -1.98
N ASP A 94 16.08 -11.50 -0.94
CA ASP A 94 14.82 -11.06 -0.38
C ASP A 94 14.12 -10.10 -1.34
N ILE A 95 12.84 -10.39 -1.56
CA ILE A 95 11.97 -9.57 -2.39
C ILE A 95 11.53 -8.38 -1.55
N ILE A 96 11.81 -7.18 -2.05
CA ILE A 96 11.39 -5.92 -1.43
C ILE A 96 10.22 -5.31 -2.20
N PHE A 97 9.34 -4.62 -1.48
CA PHE A 97 8.18 -3.98 -2.07
C PHE A 97 8.17 -2.48 -1.80
N PRO A 98 7.65 -1.66 -2.73
CA PRO A 98 7.65 -0.21 -2.57
C PRO A 98 6.74 0.29 -1.45
N PHE A 99 5.86 -0.55 -0.91
CA PHE A 99 5.02 -0.22 0.24
C PHE A 99 5.71 -0.47 1.60
N GLU A 100 6.94 -1.01 1.61
CA GLU A 100 7.73 -1.29 2.82
C GLU A 100 8.60 -0.08 3.20
N PHE A 101 7.94 0.97 3.70
CA PHE A 101 8.60 2.26 3.92
C PHE A 101 9.64 2.30 5.04
N ASP A 102 9.70 1.29 5.91
CA ASP A 102 10.66 1.23 7.01
C ASP A 102 11.97 0.53 6.61
N THR A 103 11.93 -0.30 5.56
CA THR A 103 13.07 -1.11 5.10
C THR A 103 13.58 -0.68 3.72
N THR A 104 12.85 0.19 3.02
CA THR A 104 13.21 0.61 1.65
C THR A 104 13.24 2.13 1.47
N ILE A 105 14.29 2.64 0.81
CA ILE A 105 14.31 3.99 0.25
C ILE A 105 13.87 3.93 -1.21
N ARG A 106 12.85 4.73 -1.54
CA ARG A 106 12.35 4.93 -2.91
C ARG A 106 13.01 6.16 -3.53
N TYR A 107 13.77 5.98 -4.62
CA TYR A 107 14.19 7.12 -5.43
C TYR A 107 13.01 7.63 -6.26
N ALA A 108 12.53 8.85 -5.97
CA ALA A 108 11.35 9.44 -6.62
C ALA A 108 11.43 9.53 -8.16
N ARG A 109 12.63 9.44 -8.75
CA ARG A 109 12.84 9.43 -10.22
C ARG A 109 13.04 8.03 -10.81
N HIS A 110 13.20 7.00 -9.98
CA HIS A 110 13.42 5.61 -10.41
C HIS A 110 12.74 4.64 -9.44
N PRO A 111 11.43 4.38 -9.59
CA PRO A 111 10.67 3.47 -8.72
C PRO A 111 11.27 2.06 -8.62
N GLN A 112 12.01 1.63 -9.65
CA GLN A 112 12.74 0.37 -9.73
C GLN A 112 14.05 0.31 -8.92
N LEU A 113 14.51 1.43 -8.35
CA LEU A 113 15.67 1.48 -7.45
C LEU A 113 15.17 1.55 -6.01
N CYS A 114 14.60 0.45 -5.53
CA CYS A 114 14.37 0.26 -4.11
C CYS A 114 15.69 -0.23 -3.49
N THR A 115 16.24 0.54 -2.56
CA THR A 115 17.45 0.16 -1.82
C THR A 115 17.06 -0.23 -0.41
N ALA A 116 17.56 -1.37 0.06
CA ALA A 116 17.42 -1.77 1.46
C ALA A 116 18.25 -0.80 2.33
N LEU A 117 17.67 -0.33 3.43
CA LEU A 117 18.35 0.50 4.43
C LEU A 117 19.46 -0.28 5.17
#